data_AF-A0A3D3L8Q7-F1
#
_entry.id   AF-A0A3D3L8Q7-F1
#
_cell.length_a   1.000
_cell.length_b   1.000
_cell.length_c   1.000
_cell.angle_alpha   90.00
_cell.angle_beta   90.00
_cell.angle_gamma   90.00
#
_symmetry.space_group_name_H-M   'P 1'
#
loop_
_entity.id
_entity.type
_entity.pdbx_description
1 polymer ?
#
loop_
_entity_poly.entity_id
_entity_poly.type
_entity_poly.pdbx_seq_one_letter_code
_entity_poly.pdbx_strand_id
1 'polypeptide(L)'
;MPDPSVLIVYAFFFGILVFLLARTALAERKSRRLLFACTVFAWTCLIYQLAGWARSLGYNLHYSLATSVLLNSCAGALEEGRHEDVTRELRQLTDEFRVTYENRGDFMELALKAVNSLSGTQAQEQKQKE
;
A
#
# COMPACT_ATOMS: atom_id res chain seq x y z
N MET A 1 10.85 -5.18 -10.66
CA MET A 1 11.98 -4.22 -10.64
C MET A 1 11.58 -3.10 -9.70
N PRO A 2 12.44 -2.65 -8.76
CA PRO A 2 12.11 -1.52 -7.90
C PRO A 2 11.91 -0.25 -8.74
N ASP A 3 10.86 0.50 -8.46
CA ASP A 3 10.56 1.73 -9.21
C ASP A 3 11.73 2.73 -9.12
N PRO A 4 12.03 3.49 -10.18
CA PRO A 4 13.16 4.42 -10.21
C PRO A 4 13.08 5.49 -9.11
N SER A 5 11.88 5.86 -8.67
CA SER A 5 11.63 6.74 -7.53
C SER A 5 12.15 6.16 -6.20
N VAL A 6 12.01 4.85 -6.00
CA VAL A 6 12.48 4.15 -4.79
C VAL A 6 14.01 4.12 -4.74
N LEU A 7 14.66 3.95 -5.90
CA LEU A 7 16.12 3.99 -6.00
C LEU A 7 16.69 5.37 -5.67
N ILE A 8 16.05 6.46 -6.10
CA ILE A 8 16.46 7.84 -5.80
C ILE A 8 16.36 8.11 -4.30
N VAL A 9 15.27 7.66 -3.65
CA VAL A 9 15.09 7.82 -2.20
C VAL A 9 16.18 7.06 -1.44
N TYR A 10 16.51 5.84 -1.83
CA TYR A 10 17.62 5.09 -1.21
C TYR A 10 18.98 5.76 -1.44
N ALA A 11 19.26 6.25 -2.64
CA ALA A 11 20.51 6.93 -2.95
C ALA A 11 20.69 8.22 -2.12
N PHE A 12 19.65 9.04 -2.02
CA PHE A 12 19.67 10.24 -1.19
C PHE A 12 19.87 9.90 0.29
N PHE A 13 19.19 8.86 0.76
CA PHE A 13 19.24 8.39 2.13
C PHE A 13 20.63 7.90 2.56
N PHE A 14 21.20 6.97 1.78
CA PHE A 14 22.56 6.47 2.04
C PHE A 14 23.61 7.54 1.79
N GLY A 15 23.36 8.47 0.85
CA GLY A 15 24.22 9.64 0.64
C GLY A 15 24.34 10.52 1.89
N ILE A 16 23.23 10.85 2.54
CA ILE A 16 23.24 11.62 3.80
C ILE A 16 23.94 10.84 4.92
N LEU A 17 23.71 9.53 5.00
CA LEU A 17 24.33 8.69 6.03
C LEU A 17 25.86 8.62 5.86
N VAL A 18 26.33 8.40 4.63
CA VAL A 18 27.76 8.39 4.29
C VAL A 18 28.38 9.76 4.50
N PHE A 19 27.68 10.84 4.15
CA PHE A 19 28.14 12.22 4.39
C PHE A 19 28.28 12.53 5.89
N LEU A 20 27.32 12.11 6.72
CA LEU A 20 27.38 12.25 8.18
C LEU A 20 28.53 11.41 8.76
N LEU A 21 28.70 10.17 8.32
CA LEU A 21 29.80 9.29 8.75
C LEU A 21 31.18 9.86 8.35
N ALA A 22 31.34 10.33 7.12
CA ALA A 22 32.58 10.95 6.65
C ALA A 22 32.94 12.19 7.49
N ARG A 23 31.95 13.01 7.85
CA ARG A 23 32.17 14.15 8.76
C ARG A 23 32.51 13.75 10.19
N THR A 24 32.00 12.62 10.68
CA THR A 24 32.38 12.12 12.02
C THR A 24 33.83 11.65 12.07
N ALA A 25 34.33 11.07 10.97
CA ALA A 25 35.69 10.54 10.88
C ALA A 25 36.74 11.66 10.80
N LEU A 26 36.40 12.80 10.22
CA LEU A 26 37.28 13.98 10.09
C LEU A 26 37.19 14.96 11.28
N ALA A 27 36.37 14.69 12.29
CA ALA A 27 36.16 15.61 13.41
C ALA A 27 37.15 15.38 14.56
N GLU A 28 38.17 16.25 14.69
CA GLU A 28 39.19 16.20 15.76
C GLU A 28 38.66 16.56 17.17
N ARG A 29 37.60 17.39 17.29
CA ARG A 29 37.05 17.79 18.59
C ARG A 29 36.01 16.78 19.12
N LYS A 30 36.26 16.27 20.33
CA LYS A 30 35.39 15.33 21.09
C LYS A 30 33.91 15.75 21.12
N SER A 31 33.64 17.04 21.33
CA SER A 31 32.26 17.59 21.39
C SER A 31 31.55 17.58 20.04
N ARG A 32 32.28 17.79 18.93
CA ARG A 32 31.70 17.71 17.58
C ARG A 32 31.37 16.27 17.21
N ARG A 33 32.25 15.32 17.59
CA ARG A 33 32.02 13.89 17.39
C ARG A 33 30.78 13.38 18.11
N LEU A 34 30.50 13.87 19.32
CA LEU A 34 29.28 13.54 20.07
C LEU A 34 28.02 14.11 19.40
N LEU A 35 28.06 15.38 18.97
CA LEU A 35 26.93 16.00 18.25
C LEU A 35 26.60 15.23 16.97
N PHE A 36 27.61 14.78 16.22
CA PHE A 36 27.37 13.99 15.02
C PHE A 36 26.86 12.58 15.31
N ALA A 37 27.30 11.95 16.40
CA ALA A 37 26.73 10.67 16.83
C ALA A 37 25.24 10.82 17.16
N CYS A 38 24.85 11.90 17.84
CA CYS A 38 23.46 12.22 18.12
C CYS A 38 22.64 12.49 16.84
N THR A 39 23.20 13.18 15.84
CA THR A 39 22.47 13.43 14.59
C THR A 39 22.31 12.17 13.74
N VAL A 40 23.32 11.28 13.70
CA VAL A 40 23.18 9.97 13.04
C VAL A 40 22.13 9.13 13.75
N PHE A 41 22.12 9.12 15.09
CA PHE A 41 21.11 8.41 15.87
C PHE A 41 19.69 8.97 15.62
N ALA A 42 19.54 10.29 15.63
CA ALA A 42 18.27 10.95 15.32
C ALA A 42 17.80 10.63 13.89
N TRP A 43 18.72 10.62 12.91
CA TRP A 43 18.45 10.23 11.53
C TRP A 43 17.95 8.79 11.46
N THR A 44 18.61 7.85 12.17
CA THR A 44 18.19 6.43 12.24
C THR A 44 16.78 6.26 12.81
N CYS A 45 16.45 6.96 13.90
CA CYS A 45 15.11 6.93 14.50
C CYS A 45 14.04 7.54 13.58
N LEU A 46 14.38 8.61 12.88
CA LEU A 46 13.46 9.29 11.97
C LEU A 46 13.03 8.37 10.82
N ILE A 47 13.93 7.56 10.27
CA ILE A 47 13.59 6.61 9.20
C ILE A 47 12.66 5.52 9.70
N TYR A 48 12.90 5.00 10.90
CA TYR A 48 12.04 3.96 11.46
C TYR A 48 10.58 4.44 11.55
N GLN A 49 10.39 5.68 12.02
CA GLN A 49 9.07 6.32 12.02
C GLN A 49 8.53 6.54 10.61
N LEU A 50 9.34 7.07 9.69
CA LEU A 50 8.93 7.36 8.31
C LEU A 50 8.54 6.09 7.54
N ALA A 51 9.25 4.98 7.75
CA ALA A 51 8.93 3.69 7.19
C ALA A 51 7.60 3.14 7.74
N GLY A 52 7.33 3.33 9.03
CA GLY A 52 6.04 3.01 9.64
C GLY A 52 4.89 3.80 9.02
N TRP A 53 5.09 5.12 8.82
CA TRP A 53 4.12 6.00 8.19
C TRP A 53 3.90 5.68 6.71
N ALA A 54 4.96 5.42 5.95
CA ALA A 54 4.85 5.03 4.55
C ALA A 54 4.05 3.72 4.41
N ARG A 55 4.25 2.78 5.35
CA ARG A 55 3.52 1.52 5.37
C ARG A 55 2.04 1.70 5.71
N SER A 56 1.70 2.60 6.64
CA SER A 56 0.29 2.88 6.97
C SER A 56 -0.42 3.66 5.87
N LEU A 57 0.25 4.63 5.25
CA LEU A 57 -0.30 5.41 4.13
C LEU A 57 -0.52 4.53 2.90
N GLY A 58 0.44 3.69 2.55
CA GLY A 58 0.30 2.74 1.44
C GLY A 58 -0.87 1.79 1.66
N TYR A 59 -1.01 1.25 2.88
CA TYR A 59 -2.13 0.37 3.23
C TYR A 59 -3.49 1.08 3.13
N ASN A 60 -3.61 2.29 3.69
CA ASN A 60 -4.85 3.06 3.62
C ASN A 60 -5.22 3.47 2.19
N LEU A 61 -4.24 3.85 1.36
CA LEU A 61 -4.48 4.17 -0.05
C LEU A 61 -5.00 2.97 -0.83
N HIS A 62 -4.40 1.78 -0.64
CA HIS A 62 -4.85 0.56 -1.31
C HIS A 62 -6.27 0.18 -0.92
N TYR A 63 -6.60 0.22 0.37
CA TYR A 63 -7.96 -0.06 0.85
C TYR A 63 -8.98 0.97 0.37
N SER A 64 -8.62 2.27 0.40
CA SER A 64 -9.52 3.34 -0.03
C SER A 64 -9.84 3.24 -1.52
N LEU A 65 -8.84 2.91 -2.35
CA LEU A 65 -9.04 2.75 -3.79
C LEU A 65 -9.92 1.53 -4.07
N ALA A 66 -9.60 0.35 -3.52
CA ALA A 66 -10.40 -0.86 -3.66
C ALA A 66 -11.88 -0.63 -3.27
N THR A 67 -12.08 0.04 -2.13
CA THR A 67 -13.41 0.36 -1.62
C THR A 67 -14.15 1.33 -2.54
N SER A 68 -13.49 2.38 -3.05
CA SER A 68 -14.13 3.33 -3.97
C SER A 68 -14.62 2.68 -5.26
N VAL A 69 -13.82 1.77 -5.83
CA VAL A 69 -14.19 1.06 -7.07
C VAL A 69 -15.35 0.10 -6.79
N LEU A 70 -15.28 -0.67 -5.69
CA LEU A 70 -16.35 -1.57 -5.28
C LEU A 70 -17.68 -0.83 -5.05
N LEU A 71 -17.66 0.27 -4.31
CA LEU A 71 -18.85 1.07 -4.05
C LEU A 71 -19.46 1.65 -5.32
N ASN A 72 -18.63 2.08 -6.27
CA ASN A 72 -19.11 2.62 -7.55
C ASN A 72 -19.76 1.52 -8.41
N SER A 73 -19.17 0.32 -8.46
CA SER A 73 -19.79 -0.82 -9.16
C SER A 73 -21.08 -1.29 -8.51
N CYS A 74 -21.14 -1.31 -7.17
CA CYS A 74 -22.39 -1.59 -6.45
C CYS A 74 -23.46 -0.54 -6.77
N ALA A 75 -23.11 0.76 -6.78
CA ALA A 75 -24.04 1.82 -7.12
C ALA A 75 -24.60 1.65 -8.54
N GLY A 76 -23.74 1.39 -9.53
CA GLY A 76 -24.17 1.12 -10.90
C GLY A 76 -25.09 -0.10 -11.03
N ALA A 77 -24.75 -1.21 -10.37
CA ALA A 77 -25.60 -2.41 -10.39
C ALA A 77 -26.94 -2.20 -9.66
N LEU A 78 -26.99 -1.36 -8.62
CA LEU A 78 -28.24 -0.96 -7.96
C LEU A 78 -29.11 -0.08 -8.86
N GLU A 79 -28.51 0.86 -9.61
CA GLU A 79 -29.22 1.69 -10.60
C GLU A 79 -29.80 0.86 -11.75
N GLU A 80 -29.12 -0.22 -12.13
CA GLU A 80 -29.58 -1.21 -13.13
C GLU A 80 -30.66 -2.18 -12.59
N GLY A 81 -31.05 -2.07 -11.32
CA GLY A 81 -32.05 -2.94 -10.67
C GLY A 81 -31.53 -4.32 -10.27
N ARG A 82 -30.20 -4.56 -10.33
CA ARG A 82 -29.55 -5.83 -10.01
C ARG A 82 -29.25 -5.98 -8.51
N HIS A 83 -30.25 -5.76 -7.68
CA HIS A 83 -30.12 -5.75 -6.22
C HIS A 83 -29.67 -7.10 -5.63
N GLU A 84 -30.09 -8.22 -6.23
CA GLU A 84 -29.71 -9.56 -5.78
C GLU A 84 -28.24 -9.89 -6.07
N ASP A 85 -27.72 -9.46 -7.23
CA ASP A 85 -26.31 -9.64 -7.58
C ASP A 85 -25.41 -8.88 -6.60
N VAL A 86 -25.73 -7.62 -6.32
CA VAL A 86 -24.98 -6.81 -5.34
C VAL A 86 -24.98 -7.47 -3.96
N THR A 87 -26.14 -7.98 -3.53
CA THR A 87 -26.26 -8.66 -2.23
C THR A 87 -25.47 -9.96 -2.18
N ARG A 88 -25.45 -10.74 -3.28
CA ARG A 88 -24.68 -11.97 -3.40
C ARG A 88 -23.18 -11.71 -3.31
N GLU A 89 -22.68 -10.77 -4.10
CA GLU A 89 -21.25 -10.44 -4.16
C GLU A 89 -20.75 -9.87 -2.82
N LEU A 90 -21.53 -9.01 -2.16
CA LEU A 90 -21.16 -8.48 -0.84
C LEU A 90 -21.15 -9.56 0.26
N ARG A 91 -22.07 -10.54 0.20
CA ARG A 91 -22.05 -11.69 1.11
C ARG A 91 -20.83 -12.58 0.87
N GLN A 92 -20.53 -12.91 -0.38
CA GLN A 92 -19.33 -13.68 -0.72
C GLN A 92 -18.05 -12.97 -0.30
N LEU A 93 -17.97 -11.66 -0.52
CA LEU A 93 -16.83 -10.85 -0.09
C LEU A 93 -16.68 -10.87 1.44
N THR A 94 -17.79 -10.83 2.19
CA THR A 94 -17.79 -10.93 3.66
C THR A 94 -17.32 -12.31 4.14
N ASP A 95 -17.74 -13.39 3.46
CA ASP A 95 -17.38 -14.76 3.82
C ASP A 95 -15.91 -15.08 3.47
N GLU A 96 -15.43 -14.62 2.31
CA GLU A 96 -14.06 -14.83 1.83
C GLU A 96 -13.05 -13.91 2.55
N PHE A 97 -13.48 -12.73 3.04
CA PHE A 97 -12.62 -11.79 3.74
C PHE A 97 -12.36 -12.21 5.21
N ARG A 98 -11.54 -13.25 5.37
CA ARG A 98 -11.01 -13.67 6.69
C ARG A 98 -9.65 -13.04 6.95
N VAL A 99 -9.64 -11.94 7.68
CA VAL A 99 -8.40 -11.34 8.21
C VAL A 99 -7.84 -12.26 9.30
N THR A 100 -6.67 -12.84 9.05
CA THR A 100 -5.91 -13.61 10.05
C THR A 100 -4.55 -12.94 10.25
N TYR A 101 -3.90 -13.20 11.39
CA TYR A 101 -2.59 -12.61 11.72
C TYR A 101 -1.51 -12.92 10.67
N GLU A 102 -1.65 -14.03 9.94
CA GLU A 102 -0.72 -14.47 8.88
C GLU A 102 -1.12 -13.99 7.48
N ASN A 103 -2.43 -13.83 7.21
CA ASN A 103 -2.92 -13.34 5.93
C ASN A 103 -3.42 -11.90 6.08
N ARG A 104 -2.63 -10.93 5.61
CA ARG A 104 -2.95 -9.48 5.66
C ARG A 104 -4.05 -9.06 4.67
N GLY A 105 -5.04 -9.92 4.46
CA GLY A 105 -6.28 -9.65 3.74
C GLY A 105 -6.05 -9.36 2.26
N ASP A 106 -6.43 -10.31 1.41
CA ASP A 106 -6.60 -10.10 -0.04
C ASP A 106 -7.84 -9.24 -0.35
N PHE A 107 -8.06 -8.18 0.43
CA PHE A 107 -9.21 -7.29 0.25
C PHE A 107 -9.25 -6.71 -1.16
N MET A 108 -8.08 -6.31 -1.68
CA MET A 108 -7.98 -5.75 -3.03
C MET A 108 -8.40 -6.77 -4.08
N GLU A 109 -7.89 -7.99 -4.00
CA GLU A 109 -8.19 -9.04 -4.98
C GLU A 109 -9.67 -9.47 -4.90
N LEU A 110 -10.20 -9.60 -3.68
CA LEU A 110 -11.61 -9.89 -3.44
C LEU A 110 -12.52 -8.75 -3.94
N ALA A 111 -12.16 -7.49 -3.68
CA ALA A 111 -12.92 -6.33 -4.15
C ALA A 111 -12.91 -6.23 -5.68
N LEU A 112 -11.76 -6.46 -6.32
CA LEU A 112 -11.66 -6.48 -7.78
C LEU A 112 -12.45 -7.64 -8.41
N LYS A 113 -12.46 -8.82 -7.78
CA LYS A 113 -13.26 -9.98 -8.20
C LYS A 113 -14.76 -9.65 -8.16
N ALA A 114 -15.24 -9.04 -7.07
CA ALA A 114 -16.63 -8.59 -6.94
C ALA A 114 -16.98 -7.51 -7.98
N VAL A 115 -16.08 -6.55 -8.22
CA VAL A 115 -16.24 -5.52 -9.27
C VAL A 115 -16.38 -6.15 -10.65
N ASN A 116 -15.53 -7.13 -11.00
CA ASN A 116 -15.60 -7.81 -12.30
C ASN A 116 -16.90 -8.61 -12.49
N SER A 117 -17.41 -9.21 -11.42
CA SER A 117 -18.72 -9.88 -11.42
C SER A 117 -19.86 -8.87 -11.62
N LEU A 118 -19.80 -7.72 -10.92
CA LEU A 118 -20.83 -6.68 -11.00
C LEU A 118 -20.81 -5.90 -12.32
N SER A 119 -19.65 -5.59 -12.88
CA SER A 119 -19.51 -4.85 -14.14
C SER A 119 -19.78 -5.70 -15.39
N GLY A 120 -20.15 -6.98 -15.23
CA GLY A 120 -20.57 -7.85 -16.33
C GLY A 120 -19.44 -8.27 -17.27
N THR A 121 -18.17 -8.05 -16.92
CA THR A 121 -17.03 -8.43 -17.78
C THR A 121 -16.93 -9.94 -17.97
N GLN A 122 -17.43 -10.76 -17.03
CA GLN A 122 -17.52 -12.21 -17.20
C GLN A 122 -18.64 -12.67 -18.16
N ALA A 123 -19.63 -11.82 -18.46
CA ALA A 123 -20.71 -12.16 -19.40
C ALA A 123 -20.27 -12.10 -20.88
N GLN A 124 -19.13 -11.45 -21.18
CA GLN A 124 -18.61 -11.36 -22.55
C GLN A 124 -17.67 -12.53 -22.93
N GLU A 125 -16.95 -13.12 -21.97
CA GLU A 125 -16.04 -14.24 -22.28
C GLU A 125 -16.78 -15.58 -22.51
N GLN A 126 -17.97 -15.77 -21.94
CA GLN A 126 -18.76 -16.99 -22.17
C GLN A 126 -19.51 -16.99 -23.50
N LYS A 127 -19.99 -15.83 -23.99
CA LYS A 127 -20.67 -15.72 -25.29
C LYS A 127 -19.75 -15.84 -26.51
N GLN A 128 -18.43 -15.81 -26.33
CA GLN A 128 -17.47 -15.96 -27.43
C GLN A 128 -16.97 -17.41 -27.60
N LYS A 129 -17.44 -18.33 -26.74
CA LYS A 129 -17.12 -19.78 -26.80
C LYS A 129 -18.30 -20.66 -27.20
N GLU A 130 -19.47 -20.08 -27.46
CA GLU A 130 -20.63 -20.77 -28.07
C GLU A 130 -20.75 -20.46 -29.57
#